data_AF-A0A136WFI0-F1
#
_entry.id   AF-A0A136WFI0-F1
#
_cell.length_a   1.000
_cell.length_b   1.000
_cell.length_c   1.000
_cell.angle_alpha   90.00
_cell.angle_beta   90.00
_cell.angle_gamma   90.00
#
_symmetry.space_group_name_H-M   'P 1'
#
loop_
_entity.id
_entity.type
_entity.pdbx_description
1 polymer ?
#
loop_
_entity_poly.entity_id
_entity_poly.type
_entity_poly.pdbx_seq_one_letter_code
_entity_poly.pdbx_strand_id
1 'polypeptide(L)'
;MVLAHGFFKINQCSIKNSLNSVKYLSIIAQGMLFAVFEEFILCILICIVSIICRRYELWLGCFIAYTIHLIIHLLQAIILKKYIPALATSIIALPISVWLIYVCIGILEYSTGFIIIYTLMGGIMISINLMFAHWMMHKFSKWQENFLGER
;
A
#
# COMPACT_ATOMS: atom_id res chain seq x y z
N MET A 1 41.81 9.74 -32.95
CA MET A 1 41.60 8.55 -32.10
C MET A 1 41.23 8.90 -30.64
N VAL A 2 41.68 10.04 -30.08
CA VAL A 2 41.39 10.44 -28.67
C VAL A 2 39.94 10.90 -28.43
N LEU A 3 39.25 11.45 -29.44
CA LEU A 3 37.87 11.96 -29.29
C LEU A 3 36.81 10.84 -29.14
N ALA A 4 37.03 9.65 -29.72
CA ALA A 4 36.10 8.52 -29.61
C ALA A 4 36.07 7.91 -28.19
N HIS A 5 37.21 7.95 -27.49
CA HIS A 5 37.34 7.36 -26.15
C HIS A 5 36.65 8.21 -25.07
N GLY A 6 36.65 9.54 -25.23
CA GLY A 6 35.92 10.47 -24.34
C GLY A 6 34.41 10.37 -24.50
N PHE A 7 33.91 10.27 -25.74
CA PHE A 7 32.47 10.11 -26.03
C PHE A 7 31.90 8.80 -25.48
N PHE A 8 32.67 7.70 -25.61
CA PHE A 8 32.28 6.40 -25.07
C PHE A 8 32.17 6.41 -23.53
N LYS A 9 33.09 7.10 -22.84
CA LYS A 9 33.11 7.19 -21.37
C LYS A 9 31.95 8.05 -20.82
N ILE A 10 31.58 9.13 -21.52
CA ILE A 10 30.43 9.98 -21.18
C ILE A 10 29.11 9.21 -21.37
N ASN A 11 28.97 8.47 -22.48
CA ASN A 11 27.82 7.61 -22.71
C ASN A 11 27.70 6.50 -21.67
N GLN A 12 28.81 5.86 -21.28
CA GLN A 12 28.79 4.86 -20.21
C GLN A 12 28.36 5.43 -18.85
N CYS A 13 28.78 6.66 -18.51
CA CYS A 13 28.38 7.31 -17.26
C CYS A 13 26.90 7.72 -17.27
N SER A 14 26.40 8.24 -18.40
CA SER A 14 24.98 8.57 -18.60
C SER A 14 24.09 7.32 -18.54
N ILE A 15 24.49 6.23 -19.19
CA ILE A 15 23.80 4.93 -19.13
C ILE A 15 23.82 4.37 -17.71
N LYS A 16 24.95 4.46 -16.99
CA LYS A 16 25.05 3.98 -15.60
C LYS A 16 24.16 4.78 -14.64
N ASN A 17 24.06 6.10 -14.82
CA ASN A 17 23.14 6.94 -14.04
C ASN A 17 21.67 6.65 -14.36
N SER A 18 21.34 6.44 -15.64
CA SER A 18 20.00 6.00 -16.05
C SER A 18 19.65 4.64 -15.44
N LEU A 19 20.56 3.66 -15.50
CA LEU A 19 20.36 2.33 -14.91
C LEU A 19 20.20 2.38 -13.39
N ASN A 20 20.98 3.22 -12.70
CA ASN A 20 20.84 3.40 -11.25
C ASN A 20 19.48 4.02 -10.91
N SER A 21 19.05 5.05 -11.66
CA SER A 21 17.73 5.67 -11.51
C SER A 21 16.58 4.65 -11.69
N VAL A 22 16.64 3.82 -12.73
CA VAL A 22 15.62 2.78 -12.99
C VAL A 22 15.63 1.72 -11.88
N LYS A 23 16.81 1.33 -11.40
CA LYS A 23 16.96 0.38 -10.30
C LYS A 23 16.37 0.92 -8.99
N TYR A 24 16.65 2.17 -8.63
CA TYR A 24 16.06 2.83 -7.46
C TYR A 24 14.52 2.92 -7.58
N LEU A 25 14.00 3.32 -8.73
CA LEU A 25 12.55 3.38 -8.96
C LEU A 25 11.90 1.99 -8.81
N SER A 26 12.56 0.93 -9.29
CA SER A 26 12.07 -0.44 -9.17
C SER A 26 12.03 -0.93 -7.72
N ILE A 27 13.01 -0.57 -6.88
CA ILE A 27 13.06 -0.95 -5.47
C ILE A 27 11.93 -0.26 -4.70
N ILE A 28 11.71 1.04 -4.96
CA ILE A 28 10.61 1.79 -4.35
C ILE A 28 9.26 1.17 -4.76
N ALA A 29 9.09 0.83 -6.04
CA ALA A 29 7.86 0.19 -6.52
C ALA A 29 7.62 -1.18 -5.87
N GLN A 30 8.66 -1.99 -5.67
CA GLN A 30 8.58 -3.27 -4.96
C GLN A 30 8.18 -3.09 -3.49
N GLY A 31 8.74 -2.09 -2.79
CA GLY A 31 8.37 -1.77 -1.42
C GLY A 31 6.89 -1.36 -1.30
N MET A 32 6.40 -0.53 -2.23
CA MET A 32 5.00 -0.14 -2.29
C MET A 32 4.08 -1.33 -2.57
N LEU A 33 4.47 -2.21 -3.49
CA LEU A 33 3.71 -3.44 -3.80
C LEU A 33 3.64 -4.37 -2.58
N PHE A 34 4.75 -4.52 -1.85
CA PHE A 34 4.80 -5.32 -0.64
C PHE A 34 3.87 -4.79 0.45
N ALA A 35 3.82 -3.48 0.66
CA ALA A 35 2.89 -2.86 1.62
C ALA A 35 1.42 -3.12 1.25
N VAL A 36 1.05 -2.96 -0.03
CA VAL A 36 -0.31 -3.25 -0.51
C VAL A 36 -0.66 -4.74 -0.33
N PHE A 37 0.30 -5.63 -0.58
CA PHE A 37 0.10 -7.07 -0.40
C PHE A 37 -0.11 -7.44 1.08
N GLU A 38 0.64 -6.82 1.98
CA GLU A 38 0.53 -7.06 3.42
C GLU A 38 -0.83 -6.58 3.98
N GLU A 39 -1.31 -5.41 3.55
CA GLU A 39 -2.65 -4.92 3.92
C GLU A 39 -3.76 -5.84 3.36
N PHE A 40 -3.57 -6.40 2.16
CA PHE A 40 -4.50 -7.37 1.59
C PHE A 40 -4.56 -8.68 2.41
N ILE A 41 -3.41 -9.18 2.87
CA ILE A 41 -3.36 -10.33 3.78
C ILE A 41 -4.11 -10.03 5.07
N LEU A 42 -3.88 -8.84 5.66
CA LEU A 42 -4.57 -8.44 6.88
C LEU A 42 -6.10 -8.39 6.69
N CYS A 43 -6.57 -7.89 5.54
CA CYS A 43 -7.99 -7.93 5.19
C CYS A 43 -8.55 -9.37 5.14
N ILE A 44 -7.83 -10.31 4.51
CA ILE A 44 -8.24 -11.72 4.45
C ILE A 44 -8.29 -12.33 5.86
N LEU A 45 -7.31 -12.05 6.72
CA LEU A 45 -7.27 -12.55 8.08
C LEU A 45 -8.47 -12.04 8.89
N ILE A 46 -8.81 -10.76 8.77
CA ILE A 46 -10.00 -10.19 9.44
C ILE A 46 -11.28 -10.87 8.95
N CYS A 47 -11.43 -11.11 7.64
CA CYS A 47 -12.56 -11.86 7.09
C CYS A 47 -12.68 -13.25 7.73
N ILE A 48 -11.59 -14.00 7.78
CA ILE A 48 -11.56 -15.36 8.34
C ILE A 48 -11.92 -15.34 9.83
N VAL A 49 -11.30 -14.44 10.60
CA VAL A 49 -11.54 -14.30 12.05
C VAL A 49 -12.99 -13.93 12.31
N SER A 50 -13.57 -13.01 11.54
CA SER A 50 -14.98 -12.61 11.72
C SER A 50 -15.96 -13.74 11.41
N ILE A 51 -15.67 -14.59 10.43
CA ILE A 51 -16.47 -15.79 10.12
C ILE A 51 -16.39 -16.79 11.28
N ILE A 52 -15.17 -17.10 11.76
CA ILE A 52 -14.96 -18.08 12.84
C ILE A 52 -15.61 -17.61 14.14
N CYS A 53 -15.41 -16.36 14.51
CA CYS A 53 -15.96 -15.78 15.73
C CYS A 53 -17.45 -15.42 15.61
N ARG A 54 -18.03 -15.48 14.40
CA ARG A 54 -19.39 -15.03 14.06
C ARG A 54 -19.66 -13.58 14.48
N ARG A 55 -18.62 -12.74 14.44
CA ARG A 55 -18.66 -11.31 14.80
C ARG A 55 -18.45 -10.47 13.54
N TYR A 56 -19.55 -10.19 12.84
CA TYR A 56 -19.54 -9.42 11.60
C TYR A 56 -19.40 -7.91 11.85
N GLU A 57 -19.66 -7.45 13.08
CA GLU A 57 -19.44 -6.05 13.46
C GLU A 57 -17.97 -5.63 13.30
N LEU A 58 -17.06 -6.51 13.71
CA LEU A 58 -15.61 -6.31 13.61
C LEU A 58 -15.19 -6.16 12.15
N TRP A 59 -15.64 -7.07 11.29
CA TRP A 59 -15.34 -7.04 9.87
C TRP A 59 -15.90 -5.78 9.21
N LEU A 60 -17.17 -5.43 9.48
CA LEU A 60 -17.79 -4.24 8.88
C LEU A 60 -17.03 -2.95 9.26
N GLY A 61 -16.69 -2.78 10.55
CA GLY A 61 -15.92 -1.62 10.99
C GLY A 61 -14.53 -1.56 10.36
N CYS A 62 -13.80 -2.69 10.32
CA CYS A 62 -12.49 -2.74 9.69
C CYS A 62 -12.55 -2.49 8.18
N PHE A 63 -13.59 -2.99 7.51
CA PHE A 63 -13.80 -2.82 6.07
C PHE A 63 -14.15 -1.37 5.70
N ILE A 64 -14.92 -0.67 6.55
CA ILE A 64 -15.17 0.77 6.42
C ILE A 64 -13.86 1.54 6.60
N ALA A 65 -13.06 1.21 7.62
CA ALA A 65 -11.77 1.86 7.86
C ALA A 65 -10.80 1.67 6.67
N TYR A 66 -10.75 0.46 6.11
CA TYR A 66 -10.01 0.15 4.88
C TYR A 66 -10.51 0.97 3.68
N THR A 67 -11.82 1.14 3.52
CA THR A 67 -12.38 1.95 2.43
C THR A 67 -11.99 3.43 2.57
N ILE A 68 -11.99 3.96 3.80
CA ILE A 68 -11.46 5.31 4.08
C ILE A 68 -9.97 5.39 3.75
N HIS A 69 -9.20 4.36 4.06
CA HIS A 69 -7.78 4.28 3.72
C HIS A 69 -7.54 4.37 2.20
N LEU A 70 -8.34 3.66 1.38
CA LEU A 70 -8.28 3.76 -0.08
C LEU A 70 -8.59 5.17 -0.60
N ILE A 71 -9.51 5.90 0.04
CA ILE A 71 -9.79 7.30 -0.30
C ILE A 71 -8.56 8.18 -0.03
N ILE A 72 -7.84 7.94 1.08
CA ILE A 72 -6.60 8.68 1.38
C ILE A 72 -5.56 8.48 0.27
N HIS A 73 -5.39 7.25 -0.23
CA HIS A 73 -4.50 6.98 -1.36
C HIS A 73 -4.94 7.67 -2.66
N LEU A 74 -6.25 7.72 -2.93
CA LEU A 74 -6.79 8.45 -4.07
C LEU A 74 -6.49 9.96 -3.96
N LEU A 75 -6.69 10.55 -2.78
CA LEU A 75 -6.39 11.96 -2.51
C LEU A 75 -4.89 12.25 -2.65
N GLN A 76 -4.03 11.39 -2.09
CA GLN A 76 -2.57 11.52 -2.22
C GLN A 76 -2.12 11.50 -3.69
N ALA A 77 -2.70 10.62 -4.51
CA ALA A 77 -2.36 10.52 -5.92
C ALA A 77 -2.81 11.75 -6.72
N ILE A 78 -3.99 12.31 -6.42
CA ILE A 78 -4.48 13.55 -7.05
C ILE A 78 -3.54 14.72 -6.73
N ILE A 79 -3.12 14.85 -5.47
CA ILE A 79 -2.22 15.92 -5.03
C ILE A 79 -0.84 15.80 -5.68
N LEU A 80 -0.27 14.58 -5.70
CA LEU A 80 1.07 14.34 -6.23
C LEU A 80 1.14 14.28 -7.76
N LYS A 81 0.00 14.22 -8.47
CA LYS A 81 -0.14 14.11 -9.94
C LYS A 81 0.75 13.04 -10.58
N LYS A 82 1.18 12.06 -9.80
CA LYS A 82 2.04 10.95 -10.24
C LYS A 82 1.26 9.66 -10.16
N TYR A 83 1.41 8.84 -11.18
CA TYR A 83 0.86 7.49 -11.16
C TYR A 83 1.62 6.65 -10.14
N ILE A 84 0.89 6.15 -9.14
CA ILE A 84 1.40 5.21 -8.14
C ILE A 84 0.68 3.88 -8.40
N PRO A 85 1.36 2.72 -8.41
CA PRO A 85 0.70 1.43 -8.61
C PRO A 85 -0.48 1.20 -7.65
N ALA A 86 -0.41 1.73 -6.42
CA ALA A 86 -1.51 1.71 -5.43
C ALA A 86 -2.78 2.48 -5.88
N LEU A 87 -2.67 3.42 -6.83
CA LEU A 87 -3.81 4.17 -7.36
C LEU A 87 -4.72 3.26 -8.20
N ALA A 88 -4.14 2.39 -9.03
CA ALA A 88 -4.90 1.52 -9.93
C ALA A 88 -5.76 0.53 -9.14
N THR A 89 -5.19 -0.08 -8.11
CA THR A 89 -5.91 -0.99 -7.21
C THR A 89 -7.00 -0.25 -6.44
N SER A 90 -6.72 0.98 -5.97
CA SER A 90 -7.72 1.80 -5.25
C SER A 90 -8.91 2.20 -6.12
N ILE A 91 -8.68 2.59 -7.38
CA ILE A 91 -9.77 2.99 -8.31
C ILE A 91 -10.75 1.83 -8.56
N ILE A 92 -10.26 0.61 -8.66
CA ILE A 92 -11.09 -0.58 -8.89
C ILE A 92 -11.76 -1.02 -7.58
N ALA A 93 -11.02 -1.02 -6.47
CA ALA A 93 -11.52 -1.51 -5.19
C ALA A 93 -12.57 -0.59 -4.57
N LEU A 94 -12.41 0.73 -4.68
CA LEU A 94 -13.27 1.71 -4.02
C LEU A 94 -14.78 1.60 -4.40
N PRO A 95 -15.19 1.54 -5.68
CA PRO A 95 -16.61 1.37 -6.02
C PRO A 95 -17.18 0.05 -5.51
N ILE A 96 -16.39 -1.02 -5.55
CA ILE A 96 -16.81 -2.35 -5.05
C ILE A 96 -16.99 -2.29 -3.54
N SER A 97 -16.04 -1.70 -2.80
CA SER A 97 -16.11 -1.59 -1.35
C SER A 97 -17.28 -0.73 -0.88
N VAL A 98 -17.55 0.40 -1.54
CA VAL A 98 -18.69 1.27 -1.20
C VAL A 98 -20.01 0.55 -1.42
N TRP A 99 -20.15 -0.16 -2.55
CA TRP A 99 -21.34 -0.97 -2.82
C TRP A 99 -21.56 -2.06 -1.77
N LEU A 100 -20.48 -2.75 -1.40
CA LEU A 100 -20.52 -3.84 -0.43
C LEU A 100 -20.89 -3.33 0.98
N ILE A 101 -20.35 -2.17 1.40
CA ILE A 101 -20.72 -1.52 2.66
C ILE A 101 -22.21 -1.16 2.67
N TYR A 102 -22.72 -0.59 1.58
CA TYR A 102 -24.14 -0.22 1.47
C TYR A 102 -25.06 -1.43 1.65
N VAL A 103 -24.76 -2.54 0.98
CA VAL A 103 -25.51 -3.80 1.12
C VAL A 103 -25.42 -4.35 2.54
N CYS A 104 -24.22 -4.39 3.13
CA CYS A 104 -24.01 -4.93 4.47
C CYS A 104 -24.72 -4.12 5.57
N ILE A 105 -24.71 -2.79 5.49
CA ILE A 105 -25.44 -1.94 6.45
C ILE A 105 -26.94 -2.20 6.36
N GLY A 106 -27.48 -2.42 5.16
CA GLY A 106 -28.89 -2.76 4.96
C GLY A 106 -29.30 -4.13 5.49
N ILE A 107 -28.38 -5.10 5.54
CA ILE A 107 -28.67 -6.46 6.03
C ILE A 107 -28.47 -6.57 7.54
N LEU A 108 -27.43 -5.94 8.07
CA LEU A 108 -26.99 -6.14 9.46
C LEU A 108 -27.71 -5.25 10.47
N GLU A 109 -28.38 -4.18 10.01
CA GLU A 109 -29.20 -3.25 10.82
C GLU A 109 -28.57 -2.82 12.16
N TYR A 110 -27.24 -2.75 12.21
CA TYR A 110 -26.53 -2.38 13.44
C TYR A 110 -26.72 -0.89 13.75
N SER A 111 -26.76 -0.57 15.04
CA SER A 111 -26.78 0.83 15.49
C SER A 111 -25.54 1.58 15.01
N THR A 112 -25.75 2.79 14.49
CA THR A 112 -24.69 3.66 13.96
C THR A 112 -23.55 3.87 14.95
N GLY A 113 -23.85 3.94 16.26
CA GLY A 113 -22.82 4.10 17.30
C GLY A 113 -21.85 2.92 17.36
N PHE A 114 -22.35 1.70 17.23
CA PHE A 114 -21.51 0.50 17.20
C PHE A 114 -20.61 0.47 15.95
N ILE A 115 -21.16 0.83 14.80
CA ILE A 115 -20.39 0.89 13.54
C ILE A 115 -19.23 1.88 13.67
N ILE A 116 -19.47 3.06 14.26
CA ILE A 116 -18.43 4.07 14.47
C ILE A 116 -17.31 3.54 15.38
N ILE A 117 -17.65 2.92 16.51
CA ILE A 117 -16.65 2.37 17.44
C ILE A 117 -15.78 1.31 16.76
N TYR A 118 -16.39 0.36 16.05
CA TYR A 118 -15.64 -0.69 15.34
C TYR A 118 -14.83 -0.12 14.17
N THR A 119 -15.30 0.94 13.52
CA THR A 119 -14.52 1.64 12.48
C THR A 119 -13.30 2.32 13.06
N LEU A 120 -13.40 2.96 14.24
CA LEU A 120 -12.26 3.55 14.93
C LEU A 120 -11.25 2.47 15.35
N MET A 121 -11.71 1.34 15.89
CA MET A 121 -10.85 0.20 16.22
C MET A 121 -10.13 -0.34 14.98
N GLY A 122 -10.86 -0.50 13.87
CA GLY A 122 -10.31 -0.89 12.58
C GLY A 122 -9.25 0.10 12.07
N GLY A 123 -9.50 1.39 12.20
CA GLY A 123 -8.55 2.44 11.82
C GLY A 123 -7.26 2.41 12.63
N ILE A 124 -7.35 2.16 13.95
CA ILE A 124 -6.17 1.98 14.81
C ILE A 124 -5.36 0.76 14.36
N MET A 125 -6.04 -0.36 14.09
CA MET A 125 -5.39 -1.58 13.62
C MET A 125 -4.66 -1.38 12.29
N ILE A 126 -5.30 -0.75 11.30
CA ILE A 126 -4.68 -0.40 10.01
C ILE A 126 -3.48 0.53 10.22
N SER A 127 -3.57 1.50 11.14
CA SER A 127 -2.46 2.41 11.44
C SER A 127 -1.25 1.67 12.01
N ILE A 128 -1.47 0.73 12.94
CA ILE A 128 -0.41 -0.12 13.50
C ILE A 128 0.23 -0.98 12.40
N ASN A 129 -0.61 -1.54 11.52
CA ASN A 129 -0.15 -2.32 10.37
C ASN A 129 0.74 -1.50 9.44
N LEU A 130 0.33 -0.28 9.09
CA LEU A 130 1.13 0.63 8.28
C LEU A 130 2.47 0.99 8.94
N MET A 131 2.49 1.23 10.25
CA MET A 131 3.74 1.48 10.97
C MET A 131 4.70 0.29 10.86
N PHE A 132 4.16 -0.93 10.93
CA PHE A 132 4.93 -2.15 10.75
C PHE A 132 5.46 -2.30 9.31
N ALA A 133 4.62 -2.07 8.30
CA ALA A 133 5.03 -2.11 6.90
C ALA A 133 6.13 -1.09 6.57
N HIS A 134 6.00 0.15 7.07
CA HIS A 134 7.03 1.17 6.91
C HIS A 134 8.34 0.80 7.60
N TRP A 135 8.28 0.23 8.80
CA TRP A 135 9.46 -0.24 9.51
C TRP A 135 10.19 -1.36 8.75
N MET A 136 9.44 -2.33 8.20
CA MET A 136 9.97 -3.40 7.36
C MET A 136 10.63 -2.85 6.09
N MET A 137 10.02 -1.88 5.43
CA MET A 137 10.59 -1.23 4.24
C MET A 137 11.92 -0.54 4.55
N HIS A 138 12.03 0.16 5.68
CA HIS A 138 13.28 0.80 6.11
C HIS A 138 14.39 -0.23 6.38
N LYS A 139 14.04 -1.34 7.04
CA LYS A 139 14.97 -2.47 7.26
C LYS A 139 15.45 -3.07 5.94
N PHE A 140 14.56 -3.27 4.98
CA PHE A 140 14.89 -3.84 3.67
C PHE A 140 15.78 -2.91 2.84
N SER A 141 15.50 -1.61 2.84
CA SER A 141 16.34 -0.61 2.19
C SER A 141 17.76 -0.60 2.75
N LYS A 142 17.90 -0.63 4.08
CA LYS A 142 19.21 -0.68 4.74
C LYS A 142 19.97 -1.98 4.42
N TRP A 143 19.26 -3.10 4.37
CA TRP A 143 19.85 -4.38 3.98
C TRP A 143 20.35 -4.37 2.53
N GLN A 144 19.59 -3.78 1.60
CA GLN A 144 20.02 -3.63 0.21
C GLN A 144 21.22 -2.70 0.05
N GLU A 145 21.30 -1.61 0.80
CA GLU A 145 22.47 -0.71 0.78
C GLU A 145 23.73 -1.43 1.24
N ASN A 146 23.67 -2.21 2.31
CA ASN A 146 24.80 -3.04 2.75
C ASN A 146 25.18 -4.09 1.69
N PHE A 147 24.20 -4.76 1.07
CA PHE A 147 24.45 -5.78 0.04
C PHE A 147 25.00 -5.22 -1.28
N LEU A 148 24.72 -3.96 -1.60
CA LEU A 148 25.23 -3.27 -2.78
C LEU A 148 26.51 -2.49 -2.51
N GLY A 149 26.80 -2.14 -1.26
CA GLY A 149 28.06 -1.51 -0.84
C GLY A 149 29.23 -2.47 -0.67
N GLU A 150 28.96 -3.77 -0.52
CA GLU A 150 30.00 -4.82 -0.47
C GLU A 150 30.39 -5.40 -1.85
N ARG A 151 29.90 -4.83 -2.97
CA ARG A 151 30.28 -5.23 -4.34
C ARG A 151 30.92 -4.12 -5.15
#